data_AF-A0A453LLX8-F1
#
_entry.id   AF-A0A453LLX8-F1
#
_cell.length_a   1.000
_cell.length_b   1.000
_cell.length_c   1.000
_cell.angle_alpha   90.00
_cell.angle_beta   90.00
_cell.angle_gamma   90.00
#
_symmetry.space_group_name_H-M   'P 1'
#
loop_
_entity.id
_entity.type
_entity.pdbx_description
1 polymer ?
#
loop_
_entity_poly.entity_id
_entity_poly.type
_entity_poly.pdbx_seq_one_letter_code
_entity_poly.pdbx_strand_id
1 'polypeptide(L)'
;MPAQALGLPLLPPSKAKGKDFRRGVNMAITGGTAMNFSFYKSLGIENLVWNHGSLDTQIQWFKELLPSICGREQSCKGYVRKSLFMFGAYGGNDYNVQLLERGLTPEQAMNYTPKIVGAIANGVKLIALGAVHVVVPGIFPTGCLPIFLPLFGDGDADLDDAGCLKAYNLLPPDQVPQLDAPEAGGSPPAEAPQLDEAHVRGLLRPRVPDGPGAPQVWV
;
A
#
# COMPACT_ATOMS: atom_id res chain seq x y z
N MET A 1 8.72 4.84 -8.60
CA MET A 1 10.14 4.68 -8.99
C MET A 1 10.37 3.20 -9.33
N PRO A 2 10.98 2.84 -10.47
CA PRO A 2 11.21 1.43 -10.85
C PRO A 2 12.30 0.77 -9.99
N ALA A 3 12.15 -0.51 -9.66
CA ALA A 3 13.12 -1.29 -8.88
C ALA A 3 14.55 -1.20 -9.46
N GLN A 4 14.68 -1.27 -10.79
CA GLN A 4 15.97 -1.20 -11.48
C GLN A 4 16.70 0.13 -11.31
N ALA A 5 15.97 1.25 -11.16
CA ALA A 5 16.56 2.56 -10.92
C ALA A 5 17.25 2.66 -9.55
N LEU A 6 16.87 1.77 -8.62
CA LEU A 6 17.47 1.61 -7.30
C LEU A 6 18.49 0.46 -7.25
N GLY A 7 18.88 -0.11 -8.40
CA GLY A 7 19.78 -1.27 -8.49
C GLY A 7 19.17 -2.57 -7.96
N LEU A 8 17.84 -2.63 -7.85
CA LEU A 8 17.11 -3.76 -7.27
C LEU A 8 16.71 -4.80 -8.34
N PRO A 9 16.66 -6.10 -8.00
CA PRO A 9 16.24 -7.14 -8.93
C PRO A 9 14.76 -7.04 -9.28
N LEU A 10 14.39 -7.49 -10.49
CA LEU A 10 12.99 -7.74 -10.82
C LEU A 10 12.47 -8.91 -10.01
N LEU A 11 11.34 -8.71 -9.33
CA LEU A 11 10.80 -9.71 -8.43
C LEU A 11 9.82 -10.66 -9.14
N PRO A 12 9.90 -11.97 -8.87
CA PRO A 12 8.93 -12.91 -9.39
C PRO A 12 7.55 -12.66 -8.75
N PRO A 13 6.44 -12.82 -9.50
CA PRO A 13 5.10 -12.74 -8.92
C PRO A 13 4.86 -13.91 -7.97
N SER A 14 4.17 -13.64 -6.86
CA SER A 14 3.94 -14.58 -5.76
C SER A 14 3.23 -15.89 -6.15
N LYS A 15 2.46 -15.87 -7.24
CA LYS A 15 1.75 -17.03 -7.78
C LYS A 15 2.55 -17.79 -8.84
N ALA A 16 3.79 -17.40 -9.15
CA ALA A 16 4.64 -18.14 -10.08
C ALA A 16 5.09 -19.48 -9.49
N LYS A 17 4.91 -20.56 -10.26
CA LYS A 17 5.32 -21.90 -9.86
C LYS A 17 6.84 -22.09 -10.00
N GLY A 18 7.45 -22.80 -9.05
CA GLY A 18 8.87 -23.20 -9.12
C GLY A 18 9.86 -22.03 -9.05
N LYS A 19 9.47 -20.90 -8.46
CA LYS A 19 10.35 -19.74 -8.27
C LYS A 19 10.95 -19.73 -6.87
N ASP A 20 12.16 -19.19 -6.79
CA ASP A 20 12.86 -18.93 -5.54
C ASP A 20 12.54 -17.50 -5.09
N PHE A 21 11.92 -17.38 -3.92
CA PHE A 21 11.50 -16.11 -3.33
C PHE A 21 12.48 -15.55 -2.28
N ARG A 22 13.61 -16.23 -2.04
CA ARG A 22 14.61 -15.81 -1.04
C ARG A 22 15.30 -14.48 -1.33
N ARG A 23 15.27 -14.05 -2.60
CA ARG A 23 15.76 -12.72 -3.01
C ARG A 23 14.65 -11.69 -3.15
N GLY A 24 13.41 -12.14 -3.00
CA GLY A 24 12.24 -11.29 -3.04
C GLY A 24 11.06 -11.86 -3.79
N VAL A 25 9.91 -11.23 -3.58
CA VAL A 25 8.63 -11.61 -4.17
C VAL A 25 7.77 -10.36 -4.41
N ASN A 26 7.02 -10.37 -5.50
CA ASN A 26 5.97 -9.39 -5.77
C ASN A 26 4.60 -10.00 -5.41
N MET A 27 3.96 -9.47 -4.37
CA MET A 27 2.64 -9.91 -3.92
C MET A 27 1.49 -9.18 -4.63
N ALA A 28 1.78 -8.10 -5.36
CA ALA A 28 0.80 -7.25 -6.00
C ALA A 28 -0.18 -8.03 -6.89
N ILE A 29 -1.46 -7.72 -6.74
CA ILE A 29 -2.55 -8.25 -7.55
C ILE A 29 -3.17 -7.13 -8.38
N THR A 30 -3.37 -7.37 -9.67
CA THR A 30 -4.08 -6.46 -10.55
C THR A 30 -5.48 -6.18 -10.00
N GLY A 31 -5.80 -4.89 -9.82
CA GLY A 31 -7.08 -4.47 -9.23
C GLY A 31 -7.15 -4.61 -7.71
N GLY A 32 -6.07 -5.00 -7.03
CA GLY A 32 -6.04 -5.15 -5.58
C GLY A 32 -6.41 -3.86 -4.85
N THR A 33 -7.27 -3.99 -3.83
CA THR A 33 -7.85 -2.89 -3.07
C THR A 33 -7.24 -2.79 -1.67
N ALA A 34 -7.27 -1.61 -1.06
CA ALA A 34 -7.02 -1.48 0.37
C ALA A 34 -8.12 -2.19 1.17
N MET A 35 -9.38 -1.97 0.76
CA MET A 35 -10.54 -2.52 1.43
C MET A 35 -10.76 -4.00 1.11
N ASN A 36 -11.25 -4.76 2.08
CA ASN A 36 -11.63 -6.16 1.88
C ASN A 36 -12.89 -6.31 1.03
N PHE A 37 -13.03 -7.45 0.36
CA PHE A 37 -14.23 -7.76 -0.44
C PHE A 37 -15.54 -7.67 0.36
N SER A 38 -15.50 -7.98 1.67
CA SER A 38 -16.65 -7.84 2.57
C SER A 38 -17.18 -6.40 2.67
N PHE A 39 -16.31 -5.39 2.52
CA PHE A 39 -16.72 -3.99 2.48
C PHE A 39 -17.55 -3.70 1.23
N TYR A 40 -17.10 -4.14 0.04
CA TYR A 40 -17.85 -3.96 -1.20
C TYR A 40 -19.17 -4.73 -1.20
N LYS A 41 -19.18 -5.94 -0.61
CA LYS A 41 -20.41 -6.69 -0.35
C LYS A 41 -21.38 -5.94 0.58
N SER A 42 -20.88 -5.26 1.61
CA SER A 42 -21.73 -4.46 2.50
C SER A 42 -22.38 -3.25 1.82
N LEU A 43 -21.81 -2.81 0.69
CA LEU A 43 -22.34 -1.75 -0.16
C LEU A 43 -23.23 -2.29 -1.29
N GLY A 44 -23.41 -3.61 -1.41
CA GLY A 44 -24.20 -4.25 -2.47
C GLY A 44 -23.57 -4.17 -3.86
N ILE A 45 -22.25 -3.98 -3.95
CA ILE A 45 -21.51 -3.83 -5.21
C ILE A 45 -20.45 -4.92 -5.42
N GLU A 46 -20.61 -6.07 -4.76
CA GLU A 46 -19.68 -7.20 -4.85
C GLU A 46 -19.47 -7.70 -6.29
N ASN A 47 -20.49 -7.61 -7.13
CA ASN A 47 -20.43 -8.08 -8.53
C ASN A 47 -19.58 -7.15 -9.44
N LEU A 48 -19.30 -5.93 -8.98
CA LEU A 48 -18.49 -4.95 -9.71
C LEU A 48 -16.98 -5.09 -9.38
N VAL A 49 -16.65 -5.84 -8.31
CA VAL A 49 -15.27 -6.08 -7.87
C VAL A 49 -14.87 -7.50 -8.25
N TRP A 50 -14.13 -7.63 -9.35
CA TRP A 50 -13.79 -8.94 -9.94
C TRP A 50 -12.62 -9.69 -9.28
N ASN A 51 -11.90 -9.05 -8.34
CA ASN A 51 -10.75 -9.66 -7.68
C ASN A 51 -10.88 -9.63 -6.15
N HIS A 52 -10.37 -10.67 -5.49
CA HIS A 52 -10.29 -10.79 -4.04
C HIS A 52 -8.88 -10.47 -3.51
N GLY A 53 -8.07 -9.72 -4.26
CA GLY A 53 -6.68 -9.41 -3.93
C GLY A 53 -6.53 -8.22 -2.99
N SER A 54 -7.33 -8.13 -1.93
CA SER A 54 -7.23 -7.01 -0.97
C SER A 54 -5.87 -6.98 -0.27
N LEU A 55 -5.50 -5.82 0.29
CA LEU A 55 -4.26 -5.64 1.06
C LEU A 55 -4.10 -6.72 2.14
N ASP A 56 -5.14 -6.97 2.94
CA ASP A 56 -5.10 -8.00 3.98
C ASP A 56 -4.86 -9.41 3.40
N THR A 57 -5.47 -9.70 2.25
CA THR A 57 -5.31 -10.98 1.56
C THR A 57 -3.88 -11.14 1.03
N GLN A 58 -3.30 -10.08 0.47
CA GLN A 58 -1.92 -10.08 0.02
C GLN A 58 -0.94 -10.23 1.19
N ILE A 59 -1.20 -9.58 2.33
CA ILE A 59 -0.45 -9.77 3.58
C ILE A 59 -0.56 -11.21 4.09
N GLN A 60 -1.77 -11.78 4.07
CA GLN A 60 -1.98 -13.17 4.49
C GLN A 60 -1.17 -14.14 3.62
N TRP A 61 -1.25 -14.01 2.29
CA TRP A 61 -0.45 -14.84 1.38
C TRP A 61 1.04 -14.65 1.57
N PHE A 62 1.49 -13.44 1.91
CA PHE A 62 2.89 -13.20 2.24
C PHE A 62 3.31 -13.97 3.50
N LYS A 63 2.48 -13.93 4.55
CA LYS A 63 2.72 -14.69 5.80
C LYS A 63 2.79 -16.20 5.54
N GLU A 64 1.94 -16.72 4.68
CA GLU A 64 1.96 -18.13 4.25
C GLU A 64 3.23 -18.48 3.47
N LEU A 65 3.82 -17.51 2.76
CA LEU A 65 5.04 -17.70 1.98
C LEU A 65 6.33 -17.63 2.83
N LEU A 66 6.32 -16.89 3.95
CA LEU A 66 7.49 -16.67 4.81
C LEU A 66 8.25 -17.96 5.18
N PRO A 67 7.61 -19.08 5.57
CA PRO A 67 8.34 -20.31 5.89
C PRO A 67 9.21 -20.84 4.75
N SER A 68 8.78 -20.65 3.49
CA SER A 68 9.56 -21.07 2.31
C SER A 68 10.77 -20.15 2.03
N ILE A 69 10.74 -18.93 2.54
CA ILE A 69 11.73 -17.89 2.31
C ILE A 69 12.84 -17.95 3.38
N CYS A 70 12.46 -18.06 4.65
CA CYS A 70 13.37 -17.89 5.78
C CYS A 70 13.34 -19.06 6.78
N GLY A 71 12.51 -20.08 6.55
CA GLY A 71 12.43 -21.27 7.39
C GLY A 71 11.73 -20.97 8.72
N ARG A 72 12.44 -21.15 9.85
CA ARG A 72 11.90 -20.99 11.20
C ARG A 72 11.64 -19.52 11.55
N GLU A 73 10.69 -19.29 12.46
CA GLU A 73 10.20 -17.96 12.84
C GLU A 73 11.32 -16.99 13.30
N GLN A 74 12.29 -17.43 14.13
CA GLN A 74 13.43 -16.57 14.52
C GLN A 74 14.26 -16.09 13.32
N SER A 75 14.52 -16.96 12.34
CA SER A 75 15.26 -16.60 11.13
C SER A 75 14.47 -15.63 10.26
N CYS A 76 13.15 -15.76 10.24
CA CYS A 76 12.25 -14.86 9.52
C CYS A 76 12.23 -13.45 10.09
N LYS A 77 12.30 -13.27 11.40
CA LYS A 77 12.38 -11.93 12.00
C LYS A 77 13.60 -11.14 11.49
N GLY A 78 14.76 -11.80 11.41
CA GLY A 78 15.99 -11.20 10.86
C GLY A 78 15.89 -10.89 9.37
N TYR A 79 15.24 -11.78 8.59
CA TYR A 79 14.99 -11.58 7.17
C TYR A 79 14.08 -10.38 6.90
N VAL A 80 12.92 -10.33 7.57
CA VAL A 80 11.91 -9.27 7.44
C VAL A 80 12.51 -7.92 7.86
N ARG A 81 13.30 -7.87 8.94
CA ARG A 81 14.00 -6.65 9.36
C ARG A 81 14.98 -6.12 8.32
N LYS A 82 15.64 -6.97 7.55
CA LYS A 82 16.57 -6.55 6.49
C LYS A 82 15.88 -6.30 5.16
N SER A 83 14.58 -6.57 5.07
CA SER A 83 13.83 -6.46 3.83
C SER A 83 13.23 -5.07 3.67
N LEU A 84 13.27 -4.57 2.43
CA LEU A 84 12.47 -3.43 1.99
C LEU A 84 11.07 -3.91 1.67
N PHE A 85 10.05 -3.25 2.22
CA PHE A 85 8.63 -3.42 1.92
C PHE A 85 8.14 -2.20 1.16
N MET A 86 7.83 -2.35 -0.12
CA MET A 86 7.05 -1.36 -0.84
C MET A 86 5.60 -1.79 -0.74
N PHE A 87 4.76 -1.01 -0.06
CA PHE A 87 3.31 -1.15 -0.16
C PHE A 87 2.91 -0.45 -1.46
N GLY A 88 2.20 -1.12 -2.36
CA GLY A 88 1.71 -0.51 -3.60
C GLY A 88 0.88 0.75 -3.34
N ALA A 89 0.49 1.45 -4.41
CA ALA A 89 -0.44 2.59 -4.34
C ALA A 89 -1.88 2.13 -4.04
N TYR A 90 -2.07 1.47 -2.90
CA TYR A 90 -3.35 1.05 -2.36
C TYR A 90 -4.28 2.25 -2.19
N GLY A 91 -5.59 2.04 -2.32
CA GLY A 91 -6.57 3.11 -2.37
C GLY A 91 -6.91 3.56 -3.79
N GLY A 92 -5.99 3.48 -4.75
CA GLY A 92 -6.26 3.87 -6.15
C GLY A 92 -7.39 3.04 -6.78
N ASN A 93 -7.34 1.71 -6.61
CA ASN A 93 -8.41 0.84 -7.08
C ASN A 93 -9.71 1.03 -6.29
N ASP A 94 -9.62 1.32 -4.99
CA ASP A 94 -10.79 1.63 -4.18
C ASP A 94 -11.52 2.85 -4.72
N TYR A 95 -10.83 3.96 -5.03
CA TYR A 95 -11.44 5.12 -5.67
C TYR A 95 -11.96 4.80 -7.07
N ASN A 96 -11.24 4.02 -7.88
CA ASN A 96 -11.71 3.64 -9.21
C ASN A 96 -13.04 2.89 -9.14
N VAL A 97 -13.23 1.99 -8.17
CA VAL A 97 -14.54 1.34 -7.95
C VAL A 97 -15.63 2.37 -7.61
N GLN A 98 -15.32 3.36 -6.76
CA GLN A 98 -16.29 4.40 -6.41
C GLN A 98 -16.66 5.29 -7.61
N LEU A 99 -15.70 5.61 -8.47
CA LEU A 99 -15.89 6.57 -9.57
C LEU A 99 -16.46 5.89 -10.81
N LEU A 100 -15.87 4.77 -11.24
CA LEU A 100 -16.22 4.08 -12.48
C LEU A 100 -17.43 3.15 -12.32
N GLU A 101 -17.46 2.37 -11.22
CA GLU A 101 -18.49 1.34 -11.05
C GLU A 101 -19.75 1.88 -10.34
N ARG A 102 -19.57 2.84 -9.43
CA ARG A 102 -20.68 3.47 -8.70
C ARG A 102 -21.09 4.84 -9.24
N GLY A 103 -20.33 5.43 -10.15
CA GLY A 103 -20.62 6.75 -10.71
C GLY A 103 -20.58 7.89 -9.68
N LEU A 104 -19.85 7.74 -8.58
CA LEU A 104 -19.72 8.80 -7.58
C LEU A 104 -18.86 9.95 -8.11
N THR A 105 -19.15 11.17 -7.64
CA THR A 105 -18.25 12.32 -7.87
C THR A 105 -16.98 12.17 -7.03
N PRO A 106 -15.87 12.87 -7.38
CA PRO A 106 -14.67 12.90 -6.53
C PRO A 106 -14.98 13.30 -5.08
N GLU A 107 -15.84 14.29 -4.87
CA GLU A 107 -16.28 14.72 -3.54
C GLU A 107 -16.98 13.61 -2.75
N GLN A 108 -17.90 12.88 -3.39
CA GLN A 108 -18.59 11.75 -2.76
C GLN A 108 -17.63 10.59 -2.48
N ALA A 109 -16.66 10.35 -3.36
CA ALA A 109 -15.65 9.31 -3.19
C ALA A 109 -14.72 9.62 -2.00
N MET A 110 -14.40 10.89 -1.74
CA MET A 110 -13.60 11.31 -0.57
C MET A 110 -14.24 10.95 0.78
N ASN A 111 -15.55 10.74 0.85
CA ASN A 111 -16.21 10.25 2.08
C ASN A 111 -15.70 8.86 2.53
N TYR A 112 -15.07 8.11 1.62
CA TYR A 112 -14.47 6.80 1.90
C TYR A 112 -12.99 6.87 2.26
N THR A 113 -12.34 8.03 2.09
CA THR A 113 -10.92 8.25 2.39
C THR A 113 -10.53 7.77 3.78
N PRO A 114 -11.26 8.10 4.88
CA PRO A 114 -10.86 7.65 6.21
C PRO A 114 -10.82 6.13 6.36
N LYS A 115 -11.74 5.42 5.68
CA LYS A 115 -11.78 3.95 5.70
C LYS A 115 -10.62 3.34 4.92
N ILE A 116 -10.36 3.87 3.72
CA ILE A 116 -9.27 3.41 2.85
C ILE A 116 -7.91 3.62 3.53
N VAL A 117 -7.64 4.84 4.02
CA VAL A 117 -6.39 5.16 4.73
C VAL A 117 -6.25 4.33 6.00
N GLY A 118 -7.35 4.13 6.75
CA GLY A 118 -7.36 3.27 7.93
C GLY A 118 -7.00 1.81 7.60
N ALA A 119 -7.50 1.26 6.49
CA ALA A 119 -7.15 -0.07 6.04
C ALA A 119 -5.66 -0.18 5.67
N ILE A 120 -5.11 0.80 4.95
CA ILE A 120 -3.68 0.87 4.61
C ILE A 120 -2.83 0.92 5.88
N ALA A 121 -3.16 1.83 6.80
CA ALA A 121 -2.44 1.98 8.07
C ALA A 121 -2.46 0.68 8.90
N ASN A 122 -3.59 -0.02 8.94
CA ASN A 122 -3.70 -1.30 9.61
C ASN A 122 -2.85 -2.40 8.93
N GLY A 123 -2.86 -2.46 7.60
CA GLY A 123 -2.01 -3.39 6.85
C GLY A 123 -0.52 -3.15 7.10
N VAL A 124 -0.10 -1.89 7.14
CA VAL A 124 1.28 -1.51 7.51
C VAL A 124 1.62 -2.00 8.91
N LYS A 125 0.74 -1.79 9.90
CA LYS A 125 0.93 -2.28 11.28
C LYS A 125 1.09 -3.81 11.33
N LEU A 126 0.34 -4.56 10.51
CA LEU A 126 0.40 -6.02 10.46
C LEU A 126 1.74 -6.57 9.94
N ILE A 127 2.49 -5.77 9.17
CA ILE A 127 3.83 -6.10 8.66
C ILE A 127 4.94 -5.48 9.55
N ALA A 128 4.66 -4.35 10.19
CA ALA A 128 5.61 -3.60 11.03
C ALA A 128 6.05 -4.33 12.31
N LEU A 129 5.41 -5.45 12.69
CA LEU A 129 5.87 -6.30 13.82
C LEU A 129 7.25 -6.95 13.59
N GLY A 130 7.81 -6.82 12.38
CA GLY A 130 9.21 -7.19 12.09
C GLY A 130 9.88 -6.38 10.99
N ALA A 131 9.13 -5.70 10.12
CA ALA A 131 9.67 -4.87 9.04
C ALA A 131 10.07 -3.49 9.57
N VAL A 132 11.22 -2.98 9.13
CA VAL A 132 11.71 -1.63 9.52
C VAL A 132 11.94 -0.70 8.33
N HIS A 133 11.97 -1.24 7.11
CA HIS A 133 12.08 -0.47 5.88
C HIS A 133 10.75 -0.60 5.13
N VAL A 134 9.83 0.33 5.36
CA VAL A 134 8.50 0.34 4.74
C VAL A 134 8.32 1.64 3.96
N VAL A 135 7.92 1.52 2.71
CA VAL A 135 7.55 2.65 1.84
C VAL A 135 6.06 2.53 1.53
N VAL A 136 5.32 3.60 1.82
CA VAL A 136 3.90 3.73 1.51
C VAL A 136 3.75 4.92 0.57
N PRO A 137 3.69 4.71 -0.75
CA PRO A 137 3.44 5.77 -1.71
C PRO A 137 1.99 6.22 -1.63
N GLY A 138 1.74 7.49 -1.96
CA GLY A 138 0.39 7.97 -2.25
C GLY A 138 -0.18 7.32 -3.52
N ILE A 139 -1.47 7.56 -3.76
CA ILE A 139 -2.10 7.18 -5.02
C ILE A 139 -1.58 8.08 -6.14
N PHE A 140 -1.47 7.54 -7.35
CA PHE A 140 -1.11 8.36 -8.51
C PHE A 140 -2.26 9.34 -8.82
N PRO A 141 -1.96 10.48 -9.49
CA PRO A 141 -2.98 11.47 -9.83
C PRO A 141 -4.08 10.85 -10.72
N THR A 142 -5.25 10.59 -10.15
CA THR A 142 -6.33 9.84 -10.83
C THR A 142 -6.84 10.56 -12.07
N GLY A 143 -6.86 11.90 -12.06
CA GLY A 143 -7.26 12.73 -13.19
C GLY A 143 -6.33 12.64 -14.39
N CYS A 144 -5.13 12.09 -14.23
CA CYS A 144 -4.18 11.87 -15.32
C CYS A 144 -4.36 10.50 -16.01
N LEU A 145 -5.33 9.68 -15.58
CA LEU A 145 -5.59 8.42 -16.26
C LEU A 145 -6.22 8.67 -17.64
N PRO A 146 -5.68 8.05 -18.70
CA PRO A 146 -6.24 8.22 -20.05
C PRO A 146 -7.73 7.88 -20.17
N ILE A 147 -8.24 6.95 -19.35
CA ILE A 147 -9.66 6.57 -19.34
C ILE A 147 -10.56 7.64 -18.69
N PHE A 148 -10.03 8.47 -17.80
CA PHE A 148 -10.83 9.46 -17.08
C PHE A 148 -11.15 10.68 -17.94
N LEU A 149 -10.21 11.11 -18.79
CA LEU A 149 -10.39 12.27 -19.67
C LEU A 149 -11.65 12.21 -20.53
N PRO A 150 -11.90 11.15 -21.34
CA PRO A 150 -13.10 11.08 -22.17
C PRO A 150 -14.39 10.77 -21.39
N LEU A 151 -14.30 10.23 -20.17
CA LEU A 151 -15.47 9.86 -19.39
C LEU A 151 -16.00 11.00 -18.52
N PHE A 152 -15.11 11.89 -18.07
CA PHE A 152 -15.44 12.87 -17.03
C PHE A 152 -15.01 14.30 -17.36
N GLY A 153 -14.23 14.53 -18.43
CA GLY A 153 -13.86 15.87 -18.86
C GLY A 153 -14.98 16.53 -19.66
N ASP A 154 -15.31 17.78 -19.32
CA ASP A 154 -16.28 18.61 -20.06
C ASP A 154 -15.60 19.82 -20.74
N GLY A 155 -14.27 19.78 -20.88
CA GLY A 155 -13.47 20.75 -21.63
C GLY A 155 -12.17 21.16 -20.92
N ASP A 156 -11.42 22.06 -21.55
CA ASP A 156 -10.10 22.50 -21.06
C ASP A 156 -10.17 23.17 -19.68
N ALA A 157 -11.33 23.73 -19.31
CA ALA A 157 -11.54 24.35 -18.00
C ALA A 157 -11.43 23.36 -16.84
N ASP A 158 -11.62 22.06 -17.07
CA ASP A 158 -11.51 21.01 -16.04
C ASP A 158 -10.07 20.53 -15.85
N LEU A 159 -9.17 20.91 -16.78
CA LEU A 159 -7.80 20.44 -16.80
C LEU A 159 -6.86 21.35 -16.00
N ASP A 160 -5.82 20.75 -15.44
CA ASP A 160 -4.63 21.45 -14.94
C ASP A 160 -3.61 21.67 -16.06
N ASP A 161 -2.49 22.32 -15.74
CA ASP A 161 -1.42 22.63 -16.69
C ASP A 161 -0.75 21.38 -17.29
N ALA A 162 -0.94 20.21 -16.66
CA ALA A 162 -0.45 18.92 -17.16
C ALA A 162 -1.49 18.19 -18.04
N GLY A 163 -2.68 18.78 -18.24
CA GLY A 163 -3.77 18.19 -19.01
C GLY A 163 -4.55 17.12 -18.25
N CYS A 164 -4.51 17.14 -16.91
CA CYS A 164 -5.22 16.18 -16.07
C CYS A 164 -6.46 16.79 -15.41
N LEU A 165 -7.49 15.98 -15.13
CA LEU A 165 -8.72 16.47 -14.48
C LEU A 165 -8.45 16.90 -13.03
N LYS A 166 -8.60 18.19 -12.75
CA LYS A 166 -8.31 18.81 -11.44
C LYS A 166 -9.07 18.15 -10.30
N ALA A 167 -10.39 17.99 -10.45
CA ALA A 167 -11.25 17.46 -9.40
C ALA A 167 -10.87 16.03 -8.97
N TYR A 168 -10.34 15.24 -9.89
CA TYR A 168 -9.94 13.85 -9.65
C TYR A 168 -8.53 13.75 -9.04
N ASN A 169 -7.68 14.75 -9.27
CA ASN A 169 -6.37 14.87 -8.62
C ASN A 169 -6.46 15.34 -7.15
N LEU A 170 -7.64 15.78 -6.69
CA LEU A 170 -7.91 16.07 -5.29
C LEU A 170 -8.08 14.80 -4.44
N LEU A 171 -8.37 13.66 -5.07
CA LEU A 171 -8.40 12.39 -4.37
C LEU A 171 -7.01 12.16 -3.76
N PRO A 172 -6.95 11.77 -2.47
CA PRO A 172 -5.92 12.26 -1.56
C PRO A 172 -4.51 12.01 -2.10
N PRO A 173 -3.78 13.05 -2.54
CA PRO A 173 -2.42 12.89 -3.05
C PRO A 173 -1.43 12.52 -1.93
N ASP A 174 -1.79 12.76 -0.66
CA ASP A 174 -0.90 12.66 0.49
C ASP A 174 -1.35 11.61 1.53
N GLN A 175 -1.64 10.38 1.09
CA GLN A 175 -1.95 9.25 2.01
C GLN A 175 -0.71 8.66 2.71
N VAL A 176 0.26 9.47 3.14
CA VAL A 176 1.15 8.98 4.20
C VAL A 176 0.29 8.95 5.46
N PRO A 177 -0.09 7.79 6.02
CA PRO A 177 -0.65 7.80 7.35
C PRO A 177 0.47 8.42 8.21
N GLN A 178 0.20 9.56 8.83
CA GLN A 178 0.90 9.85 10.07
C GLN A 178 0.58 8.67 10.97
N LEU A 179 1.54 7.76 11.07
CA LEU A 179 1.52 6.68 12.04
C LEU A 179 1.74 7.35 13.40
N ASP A 180 0.74 8.11 13.84
CA ASP A 180 0.74 8.68 15.17
C ASP A 180 0.74 7.49 16.14
N ALA A 181 1.71 7.53 17.05
CA ALA A 181 1.77 6.63 18.18
C ALA A 181 0.40 6.64 18.90
N PRO A 182 -0.04 5.50 19.45
CA PRO A 182 -1.32 5.44 20.14
C PRO A 182 -1.39 6.55 21.21
N GLU A 183 -2.45 7.34 21.19
CA GLU A 183 -2.70 8.35 22.21
C GLU A 183 -2.63 7.69 23.59
N ALA A 184 -1.75 8.22 24.44
CA ALA A 184 -1.54 7.77 25.81
C ALA A 184 -2.73 8.21 26.69
N GLY A 185 -3.87 7.51 26.54
CA GLY A 185 -5.03 7.60 27.41
C GLY A 185 -5.09 6.41 28.37
N GLY A 186 -4.16 6.34 29.32
CA GLY A 186 -4.15 5.31 30.36
C GLY A 186 -2.77 5.15 31.00
N SER A 187 -2.69 5.34 32.31
CA SER A 187 -1.47 5.33 33.12
C SER A 187 -0.54 4.13 32.82
N PRO A 188 0.80 4.33 32.80
CA PRO A 188 1.73 3.31 32.34
C PRO A 188 2.05 2.27 33.43
N PRO A 189 2.21 0.98 33.09
CA PRO A 189 3.13 0.11 33.81
C PRO A 189 4.55 0.24 33.22
N ALA A 190 5.52 -0.04 34.08
CA ALA A 190 6.92 0.38 33.99
C ALA A 190 7.70 -0.03 32.72
N GLU A 191 8.56 0.91 32.31
CA GLU A 191 9.79 0.79 31.51
C GLU A 191 9.76 -0.08 30.23
N ALA A 192 9.41 0.57 29.12
CA ALA A 192 9.99 0.28 27.81
C ALA A 192 10.73 1.54 27.32
N PRO A 193 11.88 1.40 26.62
CA PRO A 193 12.67 2.55 26.19
C PRO A 193 11.87 3.40 25.20
N GLN A 194 11.64 4.67 25.54
CA GLN A 194 11.02 5.66 24.68
C GLN A 194 11.91 5.87 23.45
N LEU A 195 11.42 5.50 22.27
CA LEU A 195 12.06 5.82 21.00
C LEU A 195 11.73 7.27 20.66
N ASP A 196 12.77 8.06 20.38
CA ASP A 196 12.64 9.48 20.13
C ASP A 196 11.94 9.80 18.78
N GLU A 197 11.26 10.94 18.72
CA GLU A 197 10.58 11.49 17.53
C GLU A 197 11.51 11.62 16.30
N ALA A 198 12.81 11.85 16.51
CA ALA A 198 13.79 11.95 15.42
C ALA A 198 14.13 10.57 14.82
N HIS A 199 14.03 9.50 15.60
CA HIS A 199 14.17 8.11 15.19
C HIS A 199 12.98 7.69 14.31
N VAL A 200 11.77 8.11 14.70
CA VAL A 200 10.54 7.87 13.93
C VAL A 200 10.57 8.61 12.59
N ARG A 201 10.96 9.89 12.58
CA ARG A 201 11.19 10.64 11.33
C ARG A 201 12.34 10.05 10.49
N GLY A 202 13.32 9.42 11.13
CA GLY A 202 14.42 8.72 10.47
C GLY A 202 14.03 7.42 9.75
N LEU A 203 12.93 6.78 10.16
CA LEU A 203 12.32 5.60 9.52
C LEU A 203 11.50 5.97 8.28
N LEU A 204 10.99 7.20 8.20
CA LEU A 204 10.20 7.73 7.07
C LEU A 204 11.06 8.22 5.90
N ARG A 205 12.39 8.30 6.06
CA ARG A 205 13.30 8.53 4.93
C ARG A 205 13.51 7.20 4.20
N PRO A 206 13.39 7.15 2.86
CA PRO A 206 13.73 5.96 2.09
C PRO A 206 15.21 5.63 2.33
N ARG A 207 15.47 4.65 3.20
CA ARG A 207 16.78 4.02 3.32
C ARG A 207 16.71 2.72 2.55
N VAL A 208 17.32 2.71 1.38
CA VAL A 208 17.69 1.45 0.74
C VAL A 208 18.71 0.77 1.66
N PRO A 209 18.57 -0.52 1.99
CA PRO A 209 19.55 -1.21 2.82
C PRO A 209 20.95 -1.08 2.21
N ASP A 210 21.92 -0.64 3.01
CA ASP A 210 23.32 -0.60 2.60
C ASP A 210 23.86 -2.03 2.48
N GLY A 211 24.04 -2.49 1.24
CA GLY A 211 24.77 -3.73 0.94
C GLY A 211 24.20 -4.55 -0.23
N PRO A 212 25.05 -5.08 -1.13
CA PRO A 212 24.61 -6.01 -2.16
C PRO A 212 24.09 -7.31 -1.51
N GLY A 213 22.77 -7.53 -1.56
CA GLY A 213 22.16 -8.81 -1.13
C GLY A 213 21.05 -8.74 -0.08
N ALA A 214 20.58 -7.56 0.32
CA ALA A 214 19.39 -7.48 1.15
C ALA A 214 18.16 -8.05 0.41
N PRO A 215 17.40 -8.98 1.02
CA PRO A 215 16.16 -9.49 0.43
C PRO A 215 15.10 -8.38 0.31
N GLN A 216 14.17 -8.49 -0.64
CA GLN A 216 13.25 -7.40 -0.94
C GLN A 216 11.84 -7.92 -1.18
N VAL A 217 10.85 -7.35 -0.52
CA VAL A 217 9.46 -7.80 -0.64
C VAL A 217 8.63 -6.62 -1.13
N TRP A 218 7.88 -6.82 -2.21
CA TRP A 218 6.96 -5.81 -2.69
C TRP A 218 5.56 -6.34 -2.43
N VAL A 219 4.79 -5.61 -1.63
CA VAL A 219 3.41 -5.95 -1.23
C VAL A 219 2.45 -4.95 -1.82
#